data_AF-A3SLC1-F1
#
_entry.id   AF-A3SLC1-F1
#
_cell.length_a   1.000
_cell.length_b   1.000
_cell.length_c   1.000
_cell.angle_alpha   90.00
_cell.angle_beta   90.00
_cell.angle_gamma   90.00
#
_symmetry.space_group_name_H-M   'P 1'
#
loop_
_entity.id
_entity.type
_entity.pdbx_description
1 polymer ?
#
loop_
_entity_poly.entity_id
_entity_poly.type
_entity_poly.pdbx_seq_one_letter_code
_entity_poly.pdbx_strand_id
1 'polypeptide(L)'
;MARNTQKQTTTFQPSAPEFLAWHVTQRGEKSFWNKVGAAWRHKDGYGFTLQLEVMPINGRIVLRHPIEDPASPAQVKEEGA
;
A
#
# COMPACT_ATOMS: atom_id res chain seq x y z
N MET A 1 -30.01 11.46 -30.18
CA MET A 1 -28.68 11.69 -29.58
C MET A 1 -28.77 11.40 -28.09
N ALA A 2 -28.31 10.25 -27.62
CA ALA A 2 -28.30 9.91 -26.19
C ALA A 2 -26.85 9.63 -25.77
N ARG A 3 -26.27 10.50 -24.92
CA ARG A 3 -24.92 10.33 -24.36
C ARG A 3 -25.04 9.36 -23.18
N ASN A 4 -24.44 8.19 -23.32
CA ASN A 4 -24.37 7.18 -22.28
C ASN A 4 -23.24 7.54 -21.30
N THR A 5 -23.59 7.93 -20.07
CA THR A 5 -22.62 8.15 -18.99
C THR A 5 -22.26 6.79 -18.38
N GLN A 6 -21.17 6.18 -18.86
CA GLN A 6 -20.58 5.01 -18.22
C GLN A 6 -20.06 5.40 -16.83
N LYS A 7 -20.84 5.05 -15.80
CA LYS A 7 -20.34 4.99 -14.42
C LYS A 7 -19.34 3.84 -14.36
N GLN A 8 -18.06 4.17 -14.25
CA GLN A 8 -16.97 3.23 -14.09
C GLN A 8 -17.15 2.52 -12.75
N THR A 9 -17.71 1.32 -12.78
CA THR A 9 -17.77 0.41 -11.63
C THR A 9 -16.37 -0.14 -11.41
N THR A 10 -15.58 0.55 -10.59
CA THR A 10 -14.33 0.01 -10.06
C THR A 10 -14.69 -1.22 -9.24
N THR A 11 -14.35 -2.40 -9.78
CA THR A 11 -14.41 -3.66 -9.07
C THR A 11 -13.73 -3.48 -7.72
N PHE A 12 -14.46 -3.74 -6.63
CA PHE A 12 -13.92 -3.76 -5.28
C PHE A 12 -13.09 -5.06 -5.14
N GLN A 13 -12.04 -5.18 -5.94
CA GLN A 13 -10.89 -5.97 -5.56
C GLN A 13 -10.42 -5.37 -4.23
N PRO A 14 -10.18 -6.16 -3.16
CA PRO A 14 -9.61 -5.63 -1.94
C PRO A 14 -8.34 -4.89 -2.35
N SER A 15 -8.41 -3.56 -2.32
CA SER A 15 -7.48 -2.73 -3.07
C SER A 15 -6.09 -3.05 -2.53
N ALA A 16 -5.17 -3.45 -3.39
CA ALA A 16 -3.81 -3.72 -2.94
C ALA A 16 -3.28 -2.47 -2.22
N PRO A 17 -2.55 -2.63 -1.09
CA PRO A 17 -2.02 -1.48 -0.38
C PRO A 17 -1.04 -0.71 -1.26
N GLU A 18 -1.21 0.61 -1.32
CA GLU A 18 -0.32 1.50 -2.09
C GLU A 18 1.03 1.65 -1.38
N PHE A 19 1.02 1.58 -0.04
CA PHE A 19 2.23 1.63 0.78
C PHE A 19 2.27 0.49 1.79
N LEU A 20 3.46 -0.02 2.05
CA LEU A 20 3.77 -0.89 3.18
C LEU A 20 4.33 -0.05 4.33
N ALA A 21 3.91 -0.37 5.55
CA ALA A 21 4.38 0.27 6.76
C ALA A 21 5.50 -0.53 7.41
N TRP A 22 6.64 0.12 7.59
CA TRP A 22 7.86 -0.44 8.14
C TRP A 22 8.22 0.27 9.43
N HIS A 23 8.36 -0.48 10.51
CA HIS A 23 8.99 0.01 11.72
C HIS A 23 10.51 -0.02 11.53
N VAL A 24 11.14 1.15 11.60
CA VAL A 24 12.59 1.30 11.47
C VAL A 24 13.18 1.62 12.82
N THR A 25 14.07 0.75 13.28
CA THR A 25 14.88 0.98 14.50
C THR A 25 16.35 1.00 14.17
N GLN A 26 17.11 1.82 14.89
CA GLN A 26 18.56 1.87 14.79
C GLN A 26 19.13 1.39 16.12
N ARG A 27 20.05 0.42 16.05
CA ARG A 27 20.82 -0.03 17.22
C ARG A 27 22.29 0.02 16.83
N GLY A 28 23.00 1.02 17.37
CA GLY A 28 24.36 1.33 16.94
C GLY A 28 24.39 1.67 15.45
N GLU A 29 25.25 0.99 14.70
CA GLU A 29 25.41 1.18 13.25
C GLU A 29 24.41 0.37 12.40
N LYS A 30 23.59 -0.49 13.02
CA LYS A 30 22.66 -1.38 12.30
C LYS A 30 21.25 -0.81 12.27
N SER A 31 20.64 -0.85 11.08
CA SER A 31 19.23 -0.48 10.87
C SER A 31 18.39 -1.74 10.70
N PHE A 32 17.33 -1.87 11.50
CA PHE A 32 16.37 -2.97 11.43
C PHE A 32 15.05 -2.47 10.85
N TRP A 33 14.52 -3.22 9.90
CA TRP A 33 13.29 -2.92 9.17
C TRP A 33 12.30 -4.05 9.39
N ASN A 34 11.24 -3.77 10.14
CA ASN A 34 10.20 -4.74 10.44
C ASN A 34 8.90 -4.31 9.78
N LYS A 35 8.26 -5.19 9.01
CA LYS A 35 6.93 -4.90 8.46
C LYS A 35 5.93 -4.89 9.61
N VAL A 36 5.15 -3.81 9.73
CA VAL A 36 4.16 -3.63 10.81
C VAL A 36 2.75 -3.39 10.30
N GLY A 37 2.59 -3.15 9.00
CA GLY A 37 1.28 -2.95 8.41
C GLY A 37 1.34 -2.46 6.97
N ALA A 38 0.26 -1.83 6.54
CA ALA A 38 0.11 -1.28 5.20
C ALA A 38 -0.83 -0.07 5.19
N ALA A 39 -0.78 0.73 4.14
CA ALA A 39 -1.64 1.89 3.96
C ALA A 39 -2.33 1.89 2.59
N TRP A 40 -3.57 2.37 2.60
CA TRP A 40 -4.45 2.47 1.44
C TRP A 40 -4.85 3.92 1.23
N ARG A 41 -4.76 4.36 -0.02
CA ARG A 41 -5.20 5.70 -0.40
C ARG A 41 -6.72 5.82 -0.30
N HIS A 42 -7.19 6.95 0.19
CA HIS A 42 -8.61 7.26 0.23
C HIS A 42 -9.13 7.61 -1.16
N LYS A 43 -10.44 7.41 -1.37
CA LYS A 43 -11.10 7.71 -2.65
C LYS A 43 -11.11 9.20 -2.98
N ASP A 44 -11.08 10.06 -1.97
CA ASP A 44 -10.99 11.52 -2.13
C ASP A 44 -9.59 11.99 -2.56
N GLY A 45 -8.58 11.11 -2.47
CA GLY A 45 -7.19 11.39 -2.82
C GLY A 45 -6.43 12.27 -1.82
N TYR A 46 -7.06 12.68 -0.72
CA TYR A 46 -6.50 13.60 0.29
C TYR A 46 -6.04 12.89 1.57
N GLY A 47 -6.13 11.56 1.63
CA GLY A 47 -5.78 10.80 2.82
C GLY A 47 -5.33 9.39 2.54
N PHE A 48 -4.81 8.77 3.60
CA PHE A 48 -4.47 7.36 3.65
C PHE A 48 -5.05 6.74 4.92
N THR A 49 -5.56 5.52 4.81
CA THR A 49 -5.84 4.66 5.96
C THR A 49 -4.60 3.83 6.21
N LEU A 50 -4.01 3.93 7.41
CA LEU A 50 -2.94 3.06 7.87
C LEU A 50 -3.52 1.96 8.76
N GLN A 51 -3.37 0.69 8.36
CA GLN A 51 -3.71 -0.45 9.20
C GLN A 51 -2.43 -1.09 9.71
N LEU A 52 -2.33 -1.22 11.03
CA LEU A 52 -1.20 -1.83 11.72
C LEU A 52 -1.63 -3.15 12.32
N GLU A 53 -0.85 -4.21 12.06
CA GLU A 53 -1.02 -5.51 12.73
C GLU A 53 -0.33 -5.48 14.11
N VAL A 54 0.76 -4.72 14.21
CA VAL A 54 1.53 -4.53 15.44
C VAL A 54 1.85 -3.06 15.60
N MET A 55 1.57 -2.50 16.79
CA MET A 55 1.98 -1.14 17.14
C MET A 55 3.33 -1.18 17.88
N PRO A 56 4.40 -0.58 17.34
CA PRO A 56 5.66 -0.47 18.06
C PRO A 56 5.56 0.57 19.20
N ILE A 57 6.16 0.26 20.35
CA ILE A 57 6.15 1.14 21.54
C ILE A 57 7.09 2.36 21.36
N ASN A 58 8.11 2.22 20.53
CA ASN A 58 9.11 3.24 20.24
C ASN A 58 9.55 3.17 18.77
N GLY A 59 10.32 4.16 18.31
CA GLY A 59 10.89 4.19 16.97
C GLY A 59 10.08 5.01 15.97
N ARG A 60 10.22 4.70 14.68
CA ARG A 60 9.54 5.40 13.57
C ARG A 60 8.87 4.43 12.61
N ILE A 61 7.67 4.77 12.14
CA ILE A 61 6.99 4.05 11.07
C ILE A 61 7.24 4.79 9.77
N VAL A 62 7.71 4.06 8.76
CA VAL A 62 8.02 4.58 7.42
C VAL A 62 7.10 3.87 6.43
N LEU A 63 6.35 4.65 5.66
CA LEU A 63 5.54 4.17 4.56
C LEU A 63 6.39 4.14 3.28
N ARG A 64 6.45 3.00 2.60
CA ARG A 64 7.19 2.80 1.34
C ARG A 64 6.30 2.09 0.35
N HIS A 65 6.43 2.42 -0.94
CA HIS A 65 5.81 1.59 -1.96
C HIS A 65 6.33 0.15 -1.84
N PRO A 66 5.48 -0.86 -2.10
CA PRO A 66 5.95 -2.23 -2.21
C PRO A 66 7.06 -2.25 -3.28
N ILE A 67 8.26 -2.65 -2.87
CA ILE A 67 9.34 -2.94 -3.82
C ILE A 67 8.91 -4.24 -4.50
N GLU A 68 8.90 -4.26 -5.83
CA GLU A 68 8.70 -5.50 -6.60
C GLU A 68 9.90 -6.41 -6.33
N ASP A 69 9.81 -7.18 -5.25
CA ASP A 69 10.67 -8.34 -5.05
C ASP A 69 10.15 -9.42 -6.03
N PRO A 70 10.99 -9.96 -6.94
CA PRO A 70 10.56 -10.92 -7.96
C PRO A 70 9.95 -12.22 -7.39
N ALA A 71 9.91 -12.39 -6.07
CA ALA A 71 9.28 -13.50 -5.37
C ALA A 71 7.81 -13.25 -4.90
N SER A 72 7.21 -12.09 -5.16
CA SER A 72 5.80 -11.84 -4.83
C SER A 72 4.92 -11.90 -6.10
N PRO A 73 4.05 -12.91 -6.27
CA PRO A 73 3.15 -12.97 -7.42
C PRO A 73 2.02 -11.97 -7.22
N ALA A 74 2.25 -10.71 -7.61
CA ALA A 74 1.23 -9.68 -7.56
C ALA A 74 1.20 -8.86 -8.86
N GLN A 75 0.30 -9.34 -9.73
CA GLN A 75 -0.52 -8.53 -10.65
C GLN A 75 0.18 -8.04 -11.94
N VAL A 76 0.31 -8.97 -12.90
CA VAL A 76 0.37 -8.63 -14.33
C VAL A 76 -0.90 -7.85 -14.69
N LYS A 77 -0.78 -6.54 -14.91
CA LYS A 77 -1.78 -5.79 -15.67
C LYS A 77 -1.57 -6.11 -17.14
N GLU A 78 -2.31 -7.08 -17.65
CA GLU A 78 -2.50 -7.27 -19.08
C GLU A 78 -3.24 -6.03 -19.63
N GLU A 79 -2.49 -5.13 -20.26
CA GLU A 79 -3.02 -4.19 -21.24
C GLU A 79 -3.34 -4.99 -22.51
N GLY A 80 -4.62 -5.03 -22.91
CA GLY A 80 -5.07 -5.74 -24.08
C GLY A 80 -6.24 -5.03 -24.78
N ALA A 81 -5.89 -4.38 -25.90
CA ALA A 81 -6.66 -4.00 -27.09
C ALA A 81 -7.73 -2.89 -27.00
#